data_AF-A0A5B8CSP2-F1
#
_entry.id   AF-A0A5B8CSP2-F1
#
_cell.length_a   1.000
_cell.length_b   1.000
_cell.length_c   1.000
_cell.angle_alpha   90.00
_cell.angle_beta   90.00
_cell.angle_gamma   90.00
#
_symmetry.space_group_name_H-M   'P 1'
#
loop_
_entity.id
_entity.type
_entity.pdbx_description
1 polymer ?
#
loop_
_entity_poly.entity_id
_entity_poly.type
_entity_poly.pdbx_seq_one_letter_code
_entity_poly.pdbx_strand_id
1 'polypeptide(L)'
;MAKQSTQTLTLLIQLASDAVDEAMQALAQAMQQLEQAQQQRTMLEQYQQEYEQQWQNASQKGLKADLYRNFQGFFSQLELAVRSQNAQIEQCQANVVHKRQLLQEKQRKQKSFEVLMTRAETQQAKVEGKRDQKLMDEFASRAKRARV
;
A
#
# COMPACT_ATOMS: atom_id res chain seq x y z
N MET A 1 29.39 -22.66 2.92
CA MET A 1 29.10 -21.22 2.84
C MET A 1 27.95 -20.90 1.88
N ALA A 2 27.96 -21.37 0.62
CA ALA A 2 26.86 -21.09 -0.34
C ALA A 2 25.45 -21.49 0.15
N LYS A 3 25.31 -22.69 0.74
CA LYS A 3 24.03 -23.20 1.29
C LYS A 3 23.48 -22.41 2.48
N GLN A 4 24.35 -21.81 3.30
CA GLN A 4 23.93 -20.92 4.40
C GLN A 4 23.49 -19.56 3.85
N SER A 5 24.13 -19.07 2.79
CA SER A 5 23.77 -17.81 2.12
C SER A 5 22.39 -17.88 1.45
N THR A 6 22.01 -19.02 0.87
CA THR A 6 20.67 -19.21 0.30
C THR A 6 19.61 -19.29 1.40
N GLN A 7 19.85 -20.03 2.49
CA GLN A 7 18.92 -20.07 3.64
C GLN A 7 18.66 -18.68 4.25
N THR A 8 19.69 -17.85 4.40
CA THR A 8 19.51 -16.47 4.87
C THR A 8 18.71 -15.61 3.89
N LEU A 9 18.91 -15.79 2.58
CA LEU A 9 18.15 -15.06 1.57
C LEU A 9 16.67 -15.51 1.56
N THR A 10 16.38 -16.79 1.80
CA THR A 10 15.01 -17.29 1.90
C THR A 10 14.28 -16.59 3.04
N LEU A 11 14.91 -16.49 4.21
CA LEU A 11 14.33 -15.79 5.36
C LEU A 11 14.13 -14.29 5.08
N LEU A 12 15.08 -13.65 4.40
CA LEU A 12 14.95 -12.25 4.01
C LEU A 12 13.82 -12.01 3.00
N ILE A 13 13.59 -12.93 2.07
CA ILE A 13 12.46 -12.89 1.14
C ILE A 13 11.14 -13.03 1.88
N GLN A 14 11.04 -13.99 2.82
CA GLN A 14 9.85 -14.17 3.66
C GLN A 14 9.53 -12.88 4.43
N LEU A 15 10.51 -12.33 5.16
CA LEU A 15 10.32 -11.09 5.90
C LEU A 15 9.96 -9.90 4.99
N ALA A 16 10.52 -9.85 3.78
CA ALA A 16 10.16 -8.82 2.82
C ALA A 16 8.74 -9.00 2.25
N SER A 17 8.29 -10.25 2.09
CA SER A 17 6.91 -10.58 1.69
C SER A 17 5.92 -10.13 2.76
N ASP A 18 6.17 -10.48 4.02
CA ASP A 18 5.32 -10.07 5.14
C ASP A 18 5.22 -8.54 5.21
N ALA A 19 6.34 -7.83 5.02
CA ALA A 19 6.37 -6.37 4.99
C ALA A 19 5.61 -5.76 3.78
N VAL A 20 5.53 -6.46 2.65
CA VAL A 20 4.71 -6.06 1.51
C VAL A 20 3.24 -6.23 1.85
N ASP A 21 2.86 -7.37 2.43
CA ASP A 21 1.48 -7.64 2.82
C ASP A 21 0.97 -6.63 3.86
N GLU A 22 1.78 -6.31 4.87
CA GLU A 22 1.49 -5.25 5.84
C GLU A 22 1.30 -3.88 5.16
N ALA A 23 2.17 -3.53 4.20
CA ALA A 23 2.05 -2.28 3.46
C ALA A 23 0.80 -2.24 2.57
N MET A 24 0.39 -3.36 1.99
CA MET A 24 -0.85 -3.49 1.23
C MET A 24 -2.07 -3.28 2.12
N GLN A 25 -2.10 -3.91 3.31
CA GLN A 25 -3.18 -3.72 4.28
C GLN A 25 -3.27 -2.27 4.76
N ALA A 26 -2.13 -1.65 5.06
CA ALA A 26 -2.08 -0.25 5.46
C ALA A 26 -2.57 0.70 4.35
N LEU A 27 -2.26 0.41 3.09
CA LEU A 27 -2.79 1.16 1.95
C LEU A 27 -4.30 0.99 1.81
N ALA A 28 -4.82 -0.23 1.94
CA ALA A 28 -6.25 -0.50 1.87
C ALA A 28 -7.01 0.28 2.95
N GLN A 29 -6.51 0.28 4.19
CA GLN A 29 -7.08 1.07 5.29
C GLN A 29 -7.07 2.57 4.99
N ALA A 30 -5.97 3.11 4.46
CA ALA A 30 -5.89 4.52 4.09
C ALA A 30 -6.88 4.89 2.97
N MET A 31 -7.07 4.00 1.99
CA MET A 31 -8.06 4.20 0.92
C MET A 31 -9.50 4.17 1.46
N GLN A 32 -9.81 3.26 2.39
CA GLN A 32 -11.11 3.21 3.05
C GLN A 32 -11.39 4.49 3.87
N GLN A 33 -10.39 5.01 4.58
CA GLN A 33 -10.52 6.28 5.31
C GLN A 33 -10.80 7.46 4.37
N LEU A 34 -10.12 7.51 3.22
CA LEU A 34 -10.38 8.53 2.20
C LEU A 34 -11.82 8.43 1.67
N GLU A 35 -12.28 7.23 1.36
CA GLU A 35 -13.64 6.99 0.88
C GLU A 35 -14.69 7.45 1.92
N GLN A 36 -14.50 7.09 3.19
CA GLN A 36 -15.38 7.53 4.27
C GLN A 36 -15.41 9.06 4.42
N ALA A 37 -14.25 9.72 4.33
CA ALA A 37 -14.17 11.18 4.38
C ALA A 37 -14.89 11.83 3.19
N GLN A 38 -14.81 11.25 2.00
CA GLN A 38 -15.54 11.71 0.82
C GLN A 38 -17.05 11.51 0.96
N GLN A 39 -17.49 10.37 1.50
CA GLN A 39 -18.92 10.11 1.77
C GLN A 39 -19.51 11.13 2.75
N GLN A 40 -18.77 11.45 3.82
CA GLN A 40 -19.18 12.49 4.78
C GLN A 40 -19.30 13.87 4.12
N ARG A 41 -18.40 14.20 3.18
CA ARG A 41 -18.49 15.45 2.41
C ARG A 41 -19.76 15.49 1.56
N THR A 42 -20.09 14.40 0.86
CA THR A 42 -21.33 14.28 0.08
C THR A 42 -22.57 14.46 0.98
N MET A 43 -22.56 13.89 2.18
CA MET A 43 -23.65 14.06 3.15
C MET A 43 -23.80 15.53 3.58
N LEU A 44 -22.69 16.24 3.82
CA LEU A 44 -22.72 17.68 4.12
C LEU A 44 -23.28 18.50 2.95
N GLU A 45 -22.98 18.13 1.70
CA GLU A 45 -23.53 18.80 0.51
C GLU A 45 -25.03 18.60 0.37
N GLN A 46 -25.52 17.37 0.58
CA GLN A 46 -26.95 17.09 0.59
C GLN A 46 -27.66 17.89 1.67
N TYR A 47 -27.11 17.90 2.88
CA TYR A 47 -27.67 18.64 4.00
C TYR A 47 -27.70 20.15 3.75
N GLN A 48 -26.67 20.69 3.09
CA GLN A 48 -26.64 22.09 2.67
C GLN A 48 -27.81 22.40 1.71
N GLN A 49 -28.02 21.56 0.69
CA GLN A 49 -29.09 21.77 -0.29
C GLN A 49 -30.49 21.70 0.35
N GLU A 50 -30.72 20.72 1.21
CA GLU A 50 -31.97 20.59 1.95
C GLU A 50 -32.23 21.83 2.82
N TYR A 51 -31.19 22.33 3.49
CA TYR A 51 -31.29 23.49 4.35
C TYR A 51 -31.56 24.79 3.57
N GLU A 52 -30.91 24.97 2.42
CA GLU A 52 -31.16 26.10 1.52
C GLU A 52 -32.61 26.10 0.99
N GLN A 53 -33.17 24.93 0.67
CA GLN A 53 -34.58 24.82 0.28
C GLN A 53 -35.53 25.19 1.42
N GLN A 54 -35.25 24.73 2.64
CA GLN A 54 -36.05 25.11 3.83
C GLN A 54 -36.01 26.62 4.08
N TRP A 55 -34.84 27.23 3.92
CA TRP A 55 -34.67 28.68 4.02
C TRP A 55 -35.50 29.43 2.97
N GLN A 56 -35.42 29.03 1.70
CA GLN A 56 -36.19 29.66 0.62
C GLN A 56 -37.70 29.61 0.92
N ASN A 57 -38.20 28.45 1.34
CA ASN A 57 -39.61 28.27 1.71
C ASN A 57 -40.02 29.12 2.92
N ALA A 58 -39.15 29.27 3.92
CA ALA A 58 -39.41 30.12 5.09
C ALA A 58 -39.39 31.62 4.72
N SER A 59 -38.49 32.03 3.83
CA SER A 59 -38.35 33.42 3.39
C SER A 59 -39.58 33.93 2.62
N GLN A 60 -40.18 33.08 1.79
CA GLN A 60 -41.40 33.41 1.04
C GLN A 60 -42.62 33.66 1.93
N LYS A 61 -42.63 33.12 3.16
CA LYS A 61 -43.74 33.25 4.12
C LYS A 61 -43.58 34.44 5.09
N GLY A 62 -42.49 35.20 4.97
CA GLY A 62 -42.12 36.27 5.90
C GLY A 62 -41.36 35.72 7.12
N LEU A 63 -40.14 36.22 7.33
CA LEU A 63 -39.23 35.71 8.38
C LEU A 63 -39.32 36.54 9.66
N LYS A 64 -39.48 35.86 10.81
CA LYS A 64 -39.22 36.45 12.12
C LYS A 64 -37.70 36.63 12.31
N ALA A 65 -37.27 37.71 12.96
CA ALA A 65 -35.87 38.04 13.19
C ALA A 65 -35.07 36.91 13.90
N ASP A 66 -35.73 36.19 14.82
CA ASP A 66 -35.10 35.06 15.52
C ASP A 66 -34.81 33.88 14.59
N LEU A 67 -35.72 33.61 13.64
CA LEU A 67 -35.52 32.57 12.64
C LEU A 67 -34.30 32.93 11.78
N TYR A 68 -34.24 34.16 11.28
CA TYR A 68 -33.11 34.67 10.50
C TYR A 68 -31.76 34.48 11.20
N ARG A 69 -31.69 34.80 12.50
CA ARG A 69 -30.46 34.64 13.30
C ARG A 69 -30.05 33.18 13.46
N ASN A 70 -31.02 32.27 13.65
CA ASN A 70 -30.74 30.82 13.71
C ASN A 70 -30.17 30.31 12.38
N PHE A 71 -30.73 30.76 11.25
CA PHE A 71 -30.25 30.39 9.92
C PHE A 71 -28.79 30.82 9.68
N GLN A 72 -28.43 32.06 10.05
CA GLN A 72 -27.03 32.52 9.90
C GLN A 72 -26.05 31.75 10.81
N GLY A 73 -26.44 31.47 12.05
CA GLY A 73 -25.59 30.72 12.99
C GLY A 73 -25.29 29.31 12.48
N PHE A 74 -26.31 28.60 12.01
CA PHE A 74 -26.16 27.27 11.46
C PHE A 74 -25.35 27.27 10.16
N PHE A 75 -25.61 28.20 9.24
CA PHE A 75 -24.85 28.29 7.98
C PHE A 75 -23.35 28.45 8.24
N SER A 76 -22.99 29.29 9.23
CA SER A 76 -21.60 29.48 9.65
C SER A 76 -20.97 28.18 10.18
N GLN A 77 -21.71 27.38 10.95
CA GLN A 77 -21.25 26.08 11.45
C GLN A 77 -21.09 25.07 10.31
N LEU A 78 -22.01 25.06 9.36
CA LEU A 78 -21.96 24.17 8.19
C LEU A 78 -20.75 24.47 7.32
N GLU A 79 -20.46 25.75 7.04
CA GLU A 79 -19.24 26.13 6.31
C GLU A 79 -17.96 25.71 7.03
N LEU A 80 -17.91 25.83 8.36
CA LEU A 80 -16.77 25.37 9.16
C LEU A 80 -16.61 23.84 9.05
N ALA A 81 -17.71 23.10 9.14
CA ALA A 81 -17.70 21.64 8.99
C ALA A 81 -17.21 21.23 7.60
N VAL A 82 -17.69 21.89 6.54
CA VAL A 82 -17.25 21.64 5.15
C VAL A 82 -15.76 21.94 4.97
N ARG A 83 -15.27 23.07 5.49
CA ARG A 83 -13.84 23.40 5.44
C ARG A 83 -13.00 22.34 6.17
N SER A 84 -13.42 21.93 7.36
CA SER A 84 -12.76 20.87 8.12
C SER A 84 -12.76 19.53 7.36
N GLN A 85 -13.88 19.17 6.74
CA GLN A 85 -14.02 17.94 5.98
C GLN A 85 -13.11 17.93 4.75
N ASN A 86 -13.01 19.05 4.04
CA ASN A 86 -12.11 19.17 2.89
C ASN A 86 -10.64 19.02 3.31
N ALA A 87 -10.24 19.66 4.41
CA ALA A 87 -8.89 19.49 4.95
C ALA A 87 -8.60 18.03 5.36
N GLN A 88 -9.59 17.34 5.94
CA GLN A 88 -9.46 15.92 6.27
C GLN A 88 -9.31 15.05 5.00
N ILE A 89 -10.07 15.33 3.94
CA ILE A 89 -9.93 14.65 2.65
C ILE A 89 -8.52 14.83 2.09
N GLU A 90 -8.00 16.06 2.08
CA GLU A 90 -6.63 16.35 1.63
C GLU A 90 -5.59 15.56 2.43
N GLN A 91 -5.74 15.49 3.75
CA GLN A 91 -4.87 14.70 4.62
C GLN A 91 -4.95 13.20 4.29
N CYS A 92 -6.15 12.66 4.10
CA CYS A 92 -6.37 11.27 3.71
C CYS A 92 -5.74 10.97 2.33
N GLN A 93 -5.89 11.87 1.35
CA GLN A 93 -5.28 11.74 0.03
C GLN A 93 -3.75 11.70 0.13
N ALA A 94 -3.15 12.62 0.89
CA ALA A 94 -1.71 12.63 1.12
C ALA A 94 -1.24 11.33 1.80
N ASN A 95 -2.00 10.81 2.77
CA ASN A 95 -1.69 9.54 3.42
C ASN A 95 -1.76 8.36 2.43
N VAL A 96 -2.78 8.29 1.57
CA VAL A 96 -2.89 7.26 0.51
C VAL A 96 -1.66 7.30 -0.40
N VAL A 97 -1.24 8.48 -0.85
CA VAL A 97 -0.04 8.64 -1.68
C VAL A 97 1.20 8.14 -0.94
N HIS A 98 1.37 8.50 0.32
CA HIS A 98 2.49 8.04 1.14
C HIS A 98 2.50 6.51 1.32
N LYS A 99 1.34 5.89 1.61
CA LYS A 99 1.23 4.42 1.74
C LYS A 99 1.52 3.70 0.42
N ARG A 100 1.13 4.27 -0.72
CA ARG A 100 1.49 3.73 -2.06
C ARG A 100 3.00 3.75 -2.29
N GLN A 101 3.67 4.84 -1.92
CA GLN A 101 5.13 4.94 -2.03
C GLN A 101 5.82 3.89 -1.14
N LEU A 102 5.38 3.76 0.12
CA LEU A 102 5.91 2.76 1.04
C LEU A 102 5.74 1.33 0.49
N LEU A 103 4.55 0.99 -0.03
CA LEU A 103 4.30 -0.29 -0.68
C LEU A 103 5.29 -0.55 -1.83
N GLN A 104 5.49 0.46 -2.70
CA GLN A 104 6.43 0.35 -3.81
C GLN A 104 7.87 0.11 -3.33
N GLU A 105 8.30 0.76 -2.24
CA GLU A 105 9.62 0.55 -1.65
C GLU A 105 9.78 -0.88 -1.11
N LYS A 106 8.76 -1.42 -0.41
CA LYS A 106 8.79 -2.79 0.10
C LYS A 106 8.86 -3.81 -1.04
N GLN A 107 8.06 -3.62 -2.09
CA GLN A 107 8.08 -4.48 -3.28
C GLN A 107 9.43 -4.44 -4.00
N ARG A 108 10.06 -3.26 -4.12
CA ARG A 108 11.41 -3.12 -4.67
C ARG A 108 12.44 -3.90 -3.85
N LYS A 109 12.34 -3.84 -2.52
CA LYS A 109 13.24 -4.57 -1.62
C LYS A 109 13.06 -6.08 -1.74
N GLN A 110 11.83 -6.57 -1.76
CA GLN A 110 11.52 -7.99 -1.97
C GLN A 110 12.13 -8.50 -3.29
N LYS A 111 11.87 -7.79 -4.40
CA LYS A 111 12.43 -8.12 -5.71
C LYS A 111 13.96 -8.12 -5.73
N SER A 112 14.60 -7.22 -4.98
CA SER A 112 16.06 -7.22 -4.84
C SER A 112 16.57 -8.51 -4.19
N PHE A 113 15.89 -9.03 -3.18
CA PHE A 113 16.28 -10.29 -2.55
C PHE A 113 16.03 -11.50 -3.45
N GLU A 114 14.93 -11.52 -4.19
CA GLU A 114 14.65 -12.55 -5.20
C GLU A 114 15.75 -12.61 -6.27
N VAL A 115 16.20 -11.45 -6.78
CA VAL A 115 17.30 -11.38 -7.75
C VAL A 115 18.60 -11.92 -7.15
N LEU A 116 18.90 -11.62 -5.88
CA LEU A 116 20.07 -12.16 -5.18
C LEU A 116 19.97 -13.67 -4.98
N MET A 117 18.79 -14.19 -4.67
CA MET A 117 18.53 -15.63 -4.55
C MET A 117 18.81 -16.34 -5.87
N THR A 118 18.20 -15.90 -6.96
CA THR A 118 18.40 -16.52 -8.29
C THR A 118 19.87 -16.54 -8.69
N ARG A 119 20.63 -15.46 -8.39
CA ARG A 119 22.08 -15.41 -8.62
C ARG A 119 22.83 -16.43 -7.77
N ALA A 120 22.49 -16.54 -6.48
CA ALA A 120 23.12 -17.49 -5.57
C ALA A 120 22.87 -18.94 -6.00
N GLU A 121 21.64 -19.28 -6.38
CA GLU A 121 21.25 -20.60 -6.89
C GLU A 121 21.98 -20.93 -8.19
N THR A 122 22.04 -19.98 -9.13
CA THR A 122 22.77 -20.15 -10.39
C THR A 122 24.26 -20.42 -10.14
N GLN A 123 24.86 -19.71 -9.19
CA GLN A 123 26.26 -19.91 -8.85
C GLN A 123 26.49 -21.28 -8.17
N GLN A 124 25.57 -21.71 -7.30
CA GLN A 124 25.64 -23.01 -6.67
C GLN A 124 25.53 -24.14 -7.70
N ALA A 125 24.57 -24.07 -8.62
CA ALA A 125 24.39 -25.05 -9.69
C ALA A 125 25.65 -25.16 -10.59
N LYS A 126 26.32 -24.03 -10.88
CA LYS A 126 27.60 -24.04 -11.62
C LYS A 126 28.71 -24.77 -10.87
N VAL A 127 28.80 -24.59 -9.55
CA VAL A 127 29.82 -25.25 -8.71
C VAL A 127 29.55 -26.76 -8.63
N GLU A 128 28.29 -27.15 -8.45
CA GLU A 128 27.86 -28.55 -8.42
C GLU A 128 28.12 -29.24 -9.77
N GLY A 129 27.74 -28.62 -10.89
CA GLY A 129 28.01 -29.17 -12.22
C GLY A 129 29.50 -29.38 -12.52
N LYS A 130 30.37 -28.46 -12.09
CA LYS A 130 31.83 -28.64 -12.20
C LYS A 130 32.34 -29.81 -11.35
N ARG A 131 31.77 -30.01 -10.16
CA ARG A 131 32.13 -31.13 -9.28
C ARG A 131 31.71 -32.46 -9.90
N ASP A 132 30.50 -32.55 -10.44
CA ASP A 132 29.97 -33.76 -11.06
C ASP A 132 30.74 -34.13 -12.32
N GLN A 133 31.07 -33.14 -13.16
CA GLN A 133 31.93 -33.35 -14.33
C GLN A 133 33.29 -33.94 -13.93
N LYS A 134 33.95 -33.36 -12.91
CA LYS A 134 35.25 -33.85 -12.42
C LYS A 134 35.16 -35.30 -11.92
N LEU A 135 34.10 -35.64 -11.18
CA LEU A 135 33.88 -37.01 -10.71
C LEU A 135 33.72 -37.98 -11.88
N MET A 136 32.92 -37.63 -12.89
CA MET A 136 32.73 -38.46 -14.09
C MET A 136 34.04 -38.67 -14.87
N ASP A 137 34.84 -37.61 -15.04
CA ASP A 137 36.14 -37.70 -15.70
C ASP A 137 37.11 -38.62 -14.93
N GLU A 138 37.13 -38.55 -13.60
CA GLU A 138 37.92 -39.44 -12.75
C GLU A 138 37.49 -40.91 -12.88
N PHE A 139 36.18 -41.18 -12.89
CA PHE A 139 35.64 -42.54 -13.10
C PHE A 139 36.00 -43.07 -14.49
N ALA A 140 35.82 -42.27 -15.55
CA ALA A 140 36.17 -42.65 -16.91
C ALA A 140 37.69 -42.95 -17.05
N SER A 141 38.54 -42.11 -16.44
CA SER A 141 39.99 -42.31 -16.42
C SER A 141 40.42 -43.59 -15.67
N ARG A 142 39.77 -43.89 -14.53
CA ARG A 142 40.01 -45.15 -13.79
C ARG A 142 39.55 -46.37 -14.58
N ALA A 143 38.35 -46.33 -15.17
CA ALA A 143 37.83 -47.41 -16.00
C ALA A 143 38.74 -47.68 -17.23
N LYS A 144 39.27 -46.62 -17.85
CA LYS A 144 40.24 -46.75 -18.95
C LYS A 144 41.54 -47.43 -18.50
N ARG A 145 42.06 -47.08 -17.32
CA ARG A 145 43.27 -47.68 -16.75
C ARG A 145 43.11 -49.14 -16.35
N ALA A 146 41.93 -49.55 -15.88
CA ALA A 146 41.65 -50.93 -15.49
C ALA A 146 41.43 -51.88 -16.70
N ARG A 147 41.34 -51.35 -17.92
CA ARG A 147 41.09 -52.10 -19.15
C ARG A 147 42.36 -52.29 -20.01
N VAL A 148 43.49 -51.77 -19.55
CA VAL A 148 44.85 -51.96 -20.08
C VAL A 148 45.56 -52.94 -19.16
#